data_AF-A0A6J1UAA3-F1
#
_entry.id   AF-A0A6J1UAA3-F1
#
_cell.length_a   1.000
_cell.length_b   1.000
_cell.length_c   1.000
_cell.angle_alpha   90.00
_cell.angle_beta   90.00
_cell.angle_gamma   90.00
#
_symmetry.space_group_name_H-M   'P 1'
#
loop_
_entity.id
_entity.type
_entity.pdbx_description
1 polymer ?
#
loop_
_entity_poly.entity_id
_entity_poly.type
_entity_poly.pdbx_seq_one_letter_code
_entity_poly.pdbx_strand_id
1 'polypeptide(L)'
;MAALAEPLGLERDVARAVELLERLQRSGEVPPQKLQALQRVLQSKFCCAIREVYEQLYDTLDISGSAEIRAHATAKATVAAFAASEGHAHPRVVELPKTDEGLGFNIMGGKEQNSPIYISRIIPGGVADRHGGLKRGDQLLSVNGVSVEGEQHERAVELLKAAQGTVKLVVRYTPKVLEEMEARFEKMRTARRRQQHNSYSSLESRG
;
A
#
# COMPACT_ATOMS: atom_id res chain seq x y z
N MET A 1 -33.66 36.94 -13.09
CA MET A 1 -33.52 36.29 -11.77
C MET A 1 -32.54 35.14 -11.93
N ALA A 2 -31.28 35.36 -11.59
CA ALA A 2 -30.23 34.36 -11.70
C ALA A 2 -30.60 33.15 -10.84
N ALA A 3 -30.77 31.98 -11.48
CA ALA A 3 -30.85 30.72 -10.77
C ALA A 3 -29.50 30.54 -10.06
N LEU A 4 -29.52 30.70 -8.74
CA LEU A 4 -28.43 30.31 -7.87
C LEU A 4 -28.15 28.84 -8.16
N ALA A 5 -27.01 28.55 -8.79
CA ALA A 5 -26.55 27.19 -8.96
C ALA A 5 -26.51 26.55 -7.56
N GLU A 6 -27.30 25.50 -7.35
CA GLU A 6 -27.25 24.75 -6.10
C GLU A 6 -25.79 24.32 -5.84
N PRO A 7 -25.30 24.39 -4.60
CA PRO A 7 -23.95 23.96 -4.29
C PRO A 7 -23.82 22.49 -4.69
N LEU A 8 -22.83 22.18 -5.53
CA LEU A 8 -22.44 20.82 -5.91
C LEU A 8 -21.99 20.07 -4.64
N GLY A 9 -22.93 19.43 -3.96
CA GLY A 9 -22.64 18.60 -2.80
C GLY A 9 -22.19 17.24 -3.29
N LEU A 10 -20.89 17.04 -3.48
CA LEU A 10 -20.30 15.75 -3.83
C LEU A 10 -20.77 14.64 -2.86
N GLU A 11 -21.03 15.00 -1.60
CA GLU A 11 -21.72 14.16 -0.63
C GLU A 11 -23.11 13.64 -1.06
N ARG A 12 -23.96 14.52 -1.60
CA ARG A 12 -25.29 14.15 -2.11
C ARG A 12 -25.18 13.23 -3.32
N ASP A 13 -24.19 13.48 -4.19
CA ASP A 13 -23.96 12.66 -5.37
C ASP A 13 -23.44 11.26 -4.99
N VAL A 14 -22.55 11.15 -4.00
CA VAL A 14 -22.13 9.85 -3.46
C VAL A 14 -23.29 9.11 -2.82
N ALA A 15 -24.12 9.79 -2.00
CA ALA A 15 -25.30 9.17 -1.40
C ALA A 15 -26.29 8.66 -2.46
N ARG A 16 -26.53 9.45 -3.51
CA ARG A 16 -27.37 9.05 -4.65
C ARG A 16 -26.77 7.87 -5.42
N ALA A 17 -25.44 7.86 -5.63
CA ALA A 17 -24.76 6.74 -6.28
C ALA A 17 -24.91 5.44 -5.48
N VAL A 18 -24.79 5.50 -4.16
CA VAL A 18 -25.02 4.35 -3.27
C VAL A 18 -26.46 3.83 -3.40
N GLU A 19 -27.46 4.71 -3.38
CA GLU A 19 -28.87 4.32 -3.55
C GLU A 19 -29.12 3.65 -4.92
N LEU A 20 -28.54 4.20 -5.99
CA LEU A 20 -28.64 3.62 -7.33
C LEU A 20 -27.99 2.23 -7.41
N LEU A 21 -26.84 2.03 -6.74
CA LEU A 21 -26.19 0.73 -6.68
C LEU A 21 -27.04 -0.32 -5.95
N GLU A 22 -27.74 0.07 -4.88
CA GLU A 22 -28.67 -0.82 -4.18
C GLU A 22 -29.89 -1.19 -5.04
N ARG A 23 -30.37 -0.26 -5.86
CA ARG A 23 -31.47 -0.51 -6.81
C ARG A 23 -31.01 -1.45 -7.93
N LEU A 24 -29.81 -1.26 -8.47
CA LEU A 24 -29.18 -2.16 -9.44
C LEU A 24 -28.92 -3.56 -8.87
N GLN A 25 -28.56 -3.66 -7.60
CA GLN A 25 -28.38 -4.95 -6.95
C GLN A 25 -29.71 -5.70 -6.80
N ARG A 26 -30.81 -4.96 -6.58
CA ARG A 26 -32.17 -5.51 -6.51
C ARG A 26 -32.72 -5.93 -7.87
N SER A 27 -32.30 -5.32 -8.98
CA SER A 27 -32.74 -5.70 -10.33
C SER A 27 -32.10 -7.00 -10.82
N GLY A 28 -30.96 -7.41 -10.25
CA GLY A 28 -30.28 -8.67 -10.60
C GLY A 28 -29.50 -8.63 -11.92
N GLU A 29 -29.45 -7.47 -12.59
CA GLU A 29 -28.80 -7.31 -13.90
C GLU A 29 -27.26 -7.32 -13.83
N VAL A 30 -26.69 -7.06 -12.65
CA VAL A 30 -25.24 -6.92 -12.46
C VAL A 30 -24.75 -7.87 -11.35
N PRO A 31 -23.57 -8.50 -11.49
CA PRO A 31 -23.00 -9.36 -10.46
C PRO A 31 -22.89 -8.64 -9.11
N PRO A 32 -23.48 -9.17 -8.03
CA PRO A 32 -23.58 -8.48 -6.74
C PRO A 32 -22.21 -8.20 -6.12
N GLN A 33 -21.21 -9.03 -6.42
CA GLN A 33 -19.83 -8.87 -5.95
C GLN A 33 -19.20 -7.55 -6.41
N LYS A 34 -19.44 -7.15 -7.67
CA LYS A 34 -18.89 -5.91 -8.24
C LYS A 34 -19.59 -4.67 -7.66
N LEU A 35 -20.92 -4.73 -7.52
CA LEU A 35 -21.71 -3.65 -6.91
C LEU A 35 -21.33 -3.43 -5.45
N GLN A 36 -21.21 -4.51 -4.67
CA GLN A 36 -20.79 -4.44 -3.27
C GLN A 36 -19.38 -3.88 -3.10
N ALA A 37 -18.44 -4.26 -3.99
CA ALA A 37 -17.10 -3.70 -3.95
C ALA A 37 -17.11 -2.18 -4.18
N LEU A 38 -17.86 -1.71 -5.18
CA LEU A 38 -18.00 -0.29 -5.46
C LEU A 38 -18.69 0.47 -4.30
N GLN A 39 -19.75 -0.11 -3.73
CA GLN A 39 -20.45 0.46 -2.59
C GLN A 39 -19.53 0.59 -1.36
N ARG A 40 -18.73 -0.44 -1.08
CA ARG A 40 -17.69 -0.39 -0.02
C ARG A 40 -16.67 0.71 -0.24
N VAL A 41 -16.26 0.95 -1.50
CA VAL A 41 -15.33 2.03 -1.82
C VAL A 41 -15.96 3.39 -1.58
N LEU A 42 -17.15 3.64 -2.12
CA LEU A 42 -17.88 4.91 -1.96
C LEU A 42 -18.19 5.24 -0.50
N GLN A 43 -18.44 4.23 0.33
CA GLN A 43 -18.72 4.36 1.76
C GLN A 43 -17.48 4.24 2.65
N SER A 44 -16.28 4.10 2.06
CA SER A 44 -15.05 3.93 2.85
C SER A 44 -14.59 5.24 3.48
N LYS A 45 -13.93 5.14 4.64
CA LYS A 45 -13.22 6.28 5.25
C LYS A 45 -12.23 6.94 4.30
N PHE A 46 -11.64 6.17 3.38
CA PHE A 46 -10.74 6.66 2.35
C PHE A 46 -11.45 7.57 1.35
N CYS A 47 -12.62 7.18 0.85
CA CYS A 47 -13.40 8.01 -0.06
C CYS A 47 -13.91 9.28 0.63
N CYS A 48 -14.33 9.21 1.90
CA CYS A 48 -14.67 10.39 2.69
C CYS A 48 -13.47 11.36 2.81
N ALA A 49 -12.28 10.86 3.14
CA ALA A 49 -11.08 11.70 3.24
C ALA A 49 -10.71 12.36 1.90
N ILE A 50 -10.82 11.64 0.78
CA ILE A 50 -10.60 12.23 -0.56
C ILE A 50 -11.62 13.33 -0.84
N ARG A 51 -12.89 13.10 -0.49
CA ARG A 51 -13.96 14.08 -0.66
C ARG A 51 -13.69 15.35 0.13
N GLU A 52 -13.30 15.23 1.40
CA GLU A 52 -12.94 16.36 2.25
C GLU A 52 -11.79 17.17 1.64
N VAL A 53 -10.74 16.51 1.13
CA VAL A 53 -9.64 17.19 0.43
C VAL A 53 -10.13 17.90 -0.83
N TYR A 54 -10.98 17.24 -1.62
CA TYR A 54 -11.56 17.84 -2.83
C TYR A 54 -12.39 19.08 -2.50
N GLU A 55 -13.31 19.00 -1.54
CA GLU A 55 -14.18 20.12 -1.15
C GLU A 55 -13.36 21.29 -0.59
N GLN A 56 -12.39 21.00 0.27
CA GLN A 56 -11.47 22.01 0.79
C GLN A 56 -10.68 22.69 -0.33
N LEU A 57 -10.15 21.94 -1.30
CA LEU A 57 -9.44 22.51 -2.44
C LEU A 57 -10.38 23.28 -3.36
N TYR A 58 -11.61 22.79 -3.55
CA TYR A 58 -12.61 23.46 -4.37
C TYR A 58 -12.90 24.85 -3.81
N ASP A 59 -13.10 24.97 -2.50
CA ASP A 59 -13.45 26.22 -1.81
C ASP A 59 -12.29 27.19 -1.65
N THR A 60 -11.06 26.69 -1.53
CA THR A 60 -9.87 27.52 -1.28
C THR A 60 -9.16 27.98 -2.54
N LEU A 61 -9.22 27.23 -3.63
CA LEU A 61 -8.54 27.58 -4.87
C LEU A 61 -9.35 28.61 -5.67
N ASP A 62 -8.77 29.79 -5.86
CA ASP A 62 -9.30 30.81 -6.76
C ASP A 62 -9.01 30.44 -8.23
N ILE A 63 -9.78 29.49 -8.76
CA ILE A 63 -9.66 29.02 -10.15
C ILE A 63 -10.59 29.85 -11.02
N SER A 64 -10.02 30.69 -11.88
CA SER A 64 -10.76 31.45 -12.88
C SER A 64 -11.35 30.54 -13.96
N GLY A 65 -12.66 30.56 -14.17
CA GLY A 65 -13.32 29.78 -15.22
C GLY A 65 -14.77 29.41 -14.89
N SER A 66 -15.36 28.55 -15.72
CA SER A 66 -16.68 27.95 -15.44
C SER A 66 -16.61 26.97 -14.27
N ALA A 67 -17.76 26.62 -13.69
CA ALA A 67 -17.86 25.63 -12.62
C ALA A 67 -17.25 24.27 -13.03
N GLU A 68 -17.40 23.87 -14.29
CA GLU A 68 -16.80 22.65 -14.85
C GLU A 68 -15.27 22.72 -14.88
N ILE A 69 -14.70 23.87 -15.28
CA ILE A 69 -13.24 24.09 -15.30
C ILE A 69 -12.70 24.02 -13.87
N ARG A 70 -13.36 24.68 -12.92
CA ARG A 70 -13.00 24.65 -11.50
C ARG A 70 -13.06 23.23 -10.92
N ALA A 71 -14.12 22.47 -11.20
CA ALA A 71 -14.27 21.10 -10.73
C ALA A 71 -13.18 20.18 -11.28
N HIS A 72 -12.92 20.26 -12.58
CA HIS A 72 -11.88 19.45 -13.23
C HIS A 72 -10.47 19.81 -12.75
N ALA A 73 -10.16 21.10 -12.58
CA ALA A 73 -8.89 21.55 -12.03
C ALA A 73 -8.71 21.11 -10.56
N THR A 74 -9.76 21.19 -9.75
CA THR A 74 -9.74 20.73 -8.35
C THR A 74 -9.55 19.22 -8.26
N ALA A 75 -10.22 18.44 -9.10
CA ALA A 75 -10.04 16.99 -9.17
C ALA A 75 -8.59 16.64 -9.52
N LYS A 76 -8.02 17.32 -10.52
CA LYS A 76 -6.61 17.17 -10.88
C LYS A 76 -5.66 17.57 -9.75
N ALA A 77 -5.92 18.67 -9.06
CA ALA A 77 -5.12 19.11 -7.92
C ALA A 77 -5.19 18.11 -6.75
N THR A 78 -6.37 17.56 -6.47
CA THR A 78 -6.58 16.52 -5.47
C THR A 78 -5.74 15.28 -5.81
N VAL A 79 -5.88 14.76 -7.04
CA VAL A 79 -5.09 13.63 -7.53
C VAL A 79 -3.60 13.94 -7.51
N ALA A 80 -3.19 15.14 -7.93
CA ALA A 80 -1.80 15.57 -7.93
C ALA A 80 -1.23 15.70 -6.51
N ALA A 81 -2.00 16.14 -5.51
CA ALA A 81 -1.56 16.20 -4.12
C ALA A 81 -1.34 14.80 -3.54
N PHE A 82 -2.23 13.86 -3.84
CA PHE A 82 -2.05 12.46 -3.48
C PHE A 82 -0.89 11.81 -4.24
N ALA A 83 -0.72 12.11 -5.53
CA ALA A 83 0.38 11.61 -6.35
C ALA A 83 1.73 12.23 -5.96
N ALA A 84 1.76 13.51 -5.56
CA ALA A 84 2.96 14.15 -5.00
C ALA A 84 3.32 13.62 -3.61
N SER A 85 2.36 12.98 -2.94
CA SER A 85 2.64 12.16 -1.76
C SER A 85 3.25 10.80 -2.15
N GLU A 86 3.24 10.39 -3.43
CA GLU A 86 3.99 9.20 -3.88
C GLU A 86 5.50 9.45 -3.74
N GLY A 87 6.16 8.53 -3.03
CA GLY A 87 7.52 8.70 -2.52
C GLY A 87 7.55 8.90 -1.01
N HIS A 88 6.48 9.45 -0.43
CA HIS A 88 6.23 9.55 1.00
C HIS A 88 5.03 8.69 1.38
N ALA A 89 5.14 7.37 1.22
CA ALA A 89 4.18 6.51 1.89
C ALA A 89 4.27 6.81 3.40
N HIS A 90 3.17 7.28 3.97
CA HIS A 90 3.15 7.59 5.39
C HIS A 90 3.25 6.28 6.19
N PRO A 91 4.08 6.23 7.24
CA PRO A 91 4.05 5.12 8.18
C PRO A 91 2.61 4.88 8.64
N ARG A 92 2.17 3.63 8.52
CA ARG A 92 0.85 3.20 9.00
C ARG A 92 1.00 2.11 10.03
N VAL A 93 0.05 2.08 10.95
CA VAL A 93 -0.04 1.03 11.97
C VAL A 93 -0.89 -0.11 11.43
N VAL A 94 -0.40 -1.34 11.56
CA VAL A 94 -1.15 -2.56 11.27
C VAL A 94 -1.08 -3.47 12.49
N GLU A 95 -2.24 -3.88 13.00
CA GLU A 95 -2.35 -4.76 14.15
C GLU A 95 -2.81 -6.14 13.68
N LEU A 96 -2.01 -7.17 13.95
CA LEU A 96 -2.29 -8.55 13.53
C LEU A 96 -2.32 -9.48 14.73
N PRO A 97 -3.32 -10.39 14.83
CA PRO A 97 -3.30 -11.44 15.84
C PRO A 97 -2.21 -12.47 15.51
N LYS A 98 -1.31 -12.75 16.45
CA LYS A 98 -0.34 -13.84 16.33
C LYS A 98 -1.05 -15.17 16.57
N THR A 99 -0.99 -16.08 15.59
CA THR A 99 -1.49 -17.46 15.72
C THR A 99 -0.33 -18.45 15.82
N ASP A 100 -0.64 -19.73 16.05
CA ASP A 100 0.34 -20.83 16.04
C ASP A 100 1.03 -20.98 14.68
N GLU A 101 0.36 -20.58 13.60
CA GLU A 101 0.92 -20.53 12.23
C GLU A 101 1.78 -19.27 11.99
N GLY A 102 1.85 -18.36 12.95
CA GLY A 102 2.61 -17.11 12.88
C GLY A 102 1.78 -15.91 12.39
N LEU A 103 2.43 -14.99 11.66
CA LEU A 103 1.81 -13.75 11.18
C LEU A 103 1.46 -13.79 9.68
N GLY A 104 1.87 -14.83 8.94
CA GLY A 104 1.50 -15.00 7.54
C GLY A 104 2.28 -14.13 6.54
N PHE A 105 3.51 -13.72 6.85
CA PHE A 105 4.37 -12.99 5.91
C PHE A 105 5.85 -13.31 6.12
N ASN A 106 6.67 -13.07 5.08
CA ASN A 106 8.12 -13.18 5.13
C ASN A 106 8.77 -11.80 5.08
N ILE A 107 9.91 -11.68 5.76
CA ILE A 107 10.76 -10.49 5.69
C ILE A 107 12.08 -10.77 4.97
N MET A 108 12.73 -9.72 4.49
CA MET A 108 14.08 -9.73 3.91
C MET A 108 14.82 -8.43 4.21
N GLY A 109 16.09 -8.36 3.83
CA GLY A 109 16.97 -7.24 4.15
C GLY A 109 17.46 -7.29 5.59
N GLY A 110 18.06 -6.21 6.07
CA GLY A 110 18.80 -6.15 7.32
C GLY A 110 20.10 -5.37 7.15
N LYS A 111 20.59 -4.80 8.27
CA LYS A 111 21.82 -4.00 8.31
C LYS A 111 23.01 -4.72 7.70
N GLU A 112 23.12 -6.04 7.88
CA GLU A 112 24.20 -6.86 7.35
C GLU A 112 24.23 -6.92 5.81
N GLN A 113 23.11 -6.60 5.17
CA GLN A 113 22.96 -6.49 3.72
C GLN A 113 22.94 -5.02 3.24
N ASN A 114 23.27 -4.07 4.14
CA ASN A 114 23.15 -2.63 3.94
C ASN A 114 21.78 -2.26 3.32
N SER A 115 20.72 -2.79 3.91
CA SER A 115 19.36 -2.74 3.37
C SER A 115 18.33 -2.64 4.52
N PRO A 116 17.24 -1.87 4.39
CA PRO A 116 16.16 -1.89 5.36
C PRO A 116 15.45 -3.24 5.41
N ILE A 117 14.65 -3.48 6.45
CA ILE A 117 13.84 -4.68 6.57
C ILE A 117 12.52 -4.49 5.82
N TYR A 118 12.20 -5.42 4.92
CA TYR A 118 11.03 -5.38 4.06
C TYR A 118 10.19 -6.64 4.17
N ILE A 119 8.88 -6.49 3.98
CA ILE A 119 7.97 -7.59 3.71
C ILE A 119 8.16 -8.03 2.26
N SER A 120 8.77 -9.19 2.06
CA SER A 120 9.08 -9.76 0.74
C SER A 120 7.92 -10.59 0.18
N ARG A 121 7.09 -11.16 1.06
CA ARG A 121 5.97 -12.02 0.67
C ARG A 121 4.86 -11.99 1.70
N ILE A 122 3.62 -11.94 1.23
CA ILE A 122 2.42 -12.26 2.00
C ILE A 122 2.05 -13.71 1.69
N ILE A 123 1.80 -14.52 2.72
CA ILE A 123 1.47 -15.95 2.58
C ILE A 123 -0.03 -16.05 2.24
N PRO A 124 -0.41 -16.59 1.06
CA PRO A 124 -1.81 -16.73 0.68
C PRO A 124 -2.61 -17.51 1.71
N GLY A 125 -3.78 -17.00 2.07
CA GLY A 125 -4.63 -17.57 3.10
C GLY A 125 -4.11 -17.42 4.53
N GLY A 126 -2.92 -16.85 4.76
CA GLY A 126 -2.36 -16.61 6.09
C GLY A 126 -2.99 -15.41 6.83
N VAL A 127 -2.56 -15.16 8.07
CA VAL A 127 -3.10 -14.07 8.91
C VAL A 127 -2.99 -12.70 8.22
N ALA A 128 -1.81 -12.32 7.74
CA ALA A 128 -1.60 -11.04 7.07
C ALA A 128 -2.42 -10.89 5.78
N ASP A 129 -2.60 -11.98 5.02
CA ASP A 129 -3.40 -11.99 3.79
C ASP A 129 -4.89 -11.77 4.09
N ARG A 130 -5.43 -12.55 5.03
CA ARG A 130 -6.84 -12.43 5.48
C ARG A 130 -7.14 -11.06 6.09
N HIS A 131 -6.17 -10.45 6.77
CA HIS A 131 -6.32 -9.10 7.32
C HIS A 131 -6.26 -8.02 6.23
N GLY A 132 -5.45 -8.20 5.17
CA GLY A 132 -5.32 -7.26 4.06
C GLY A 132 -4.60 -5.94 4.38
N GLY A 133 -4.06 -5.80 5.58
CA GLY A 133 -3.39 -4.57 6.04
C GLY A 133 -1.91 -4.45 5.64
N LEU A 134 -1.26 -5.58 5.34
CA LEU A 134 0.12 -5.67 4.89
C LEU A 134 0.19 -6.02 3.40
N LYS A 135 1.24 -5.53 2.74
CA LYS A 135 1.51 -5.78 1.33
C LYS A 135 2.99 -6.11 1.15
N ARG A 136 3.30 -6.91 0.12
CA ARG A 136 4.68 -7.00 -0.37
C ARG A 136 5.16 -5.61 -0.76
N GLY A 137 6.37 -5.25 -0.36
CA GLY A 137 6.91 -3.90 -0.59
C GLY A 137 6.74 -2.94 0.59
N ASP A 138 6.11 -3.39 1.67
CA ASP A 138 6.15 -2.65 2.93
C ASP A 138 7.54 -2.75 3.59
N GLN A 139 8.16 -1.61 3.88
CA GLN A 139 9.27 -1.50 4.82
C GLN A 139 8.71 -1.65 6.24
N LEU A 140 9.31 -2.54 7.03
CA LEU A 140 9.03 -2.67 8.46
C LEU A 140 9.85 -1.63 9.23
N LEU A 141 9.16 -0.78 10.00
CA LEU A 141 9.77 0.30 10.78
C LEU A 141 9.84 -0.05 12.26
N SER A 142 8.77 -0.65 12.82
CA SER A 142 8.77 -1.10 14.21
C SER A 142 7.84 -2.30 14.46
N VAL A 143 8.13 -3.02 15.54
CA VAL A 143 7.35 -4.15 16.07
C VAL A 143 7.05 -3.87 17.54
N ASN A 144 5.78 -3.80 17.91
CA ASN A 144 5.31 -3.49 19.27
C ASN A 144 5.96 -2.24 19.88
N GLY A 145 6.19 -1.21 19.05
CA GLY A 145 6.83 0.04 19.47
C GLY A 145 8.35 0.02 19.49
N VAL A 146 9.00 -1.13 19.29
CA VAL A 146 10.45 -1.24 19.16
C VAL A 146 10.85 -1.02 17.70
N SER A 147 11.65 0.01 17.43
CA SER A 147 12.15 0.28 16.08
C SER A 147 13.05 -0.86 15.59
N VAL A 148 12.92 -1.19 14.30
CA VAL A 148 13.80 -2.11 13.58
C VAL A 148 14.57 -1.41 12.45
N GLU A 149 14.50 -0.08 12.38
CA GLU A 149 15.24 0.69 11.39
C GLU A 149 16.75 0.61 11.66
N GLY A 150 17.52 0.19 10.66
CA GLY A 150 18.97 0.03 10.79
C GLY A 150 19.40 -1.17 11.65
N GLU A 151 18.46 -2.05 12.01
CA GLU A 151 18.73 -3.29 12.73
C GLU A 151 19.10 -4.45 11.80
N GLN A 152 19.72 -5.49 12.38
CA GLN A 152 20.00 -6.73 11.66
C GLN A 152 18.72 -7.53 11.39
N HIS A 153 18.75 -8.36 10.35
CA HIS A 153 17.63 -9.25 10.02
C HIS A 153 17.16 -10.08 11.22
N GLU A 154 18.11 -10.67 11.93
CA GLU A 154 17.87 -11.57 13.06
C GLU A 154 17.10 -10.85 14.18
N ARG A 155 17.44 -9.59 14.45
CA ARG A 155 16.78 -8.80 15.50
C ARG A 155 15.29 -8.60 15.22
N ALA A 156 14.92 -8.33 13.98
CA ALA A 156 13.52 -8.21 13.60
C ALA A 156 12.78 -9.56 13.68
N VAL A 157 13.44 -10.66 13.30
CA VAL A 157 12.90 -12.02 13.45
C VAL A 157 12.64 -12.35 14.93
N GLU A 158 13.58 -12.03 15.82
CA GLU A 158 13.41 -12.21 17.27
C GLU A 158 12.18 -11.48 17.79
N LEU A 159 12.03 -10.19 17.47
CA LEU A 159 10.88 -9.38 17.91
C LEU A 159 9.55 -9.96 17.39
N LEU A 160 9.50 -10.37 16.13
CA LEU A 160 8.29 -10.97 15.52
C LEU A 160 7.96 -12.37 16.07
N LYS A 161 8.96 -13.12 16.54
CA LYS A 161 8.78 -14.43 17.19
C LYS A 161 8.39 -14.30 18.66
N ALA A 162 8.97 -13.35 19.37
CA ALA A 162 8.71 -13.11 20.79
C ALA A 162 7.35 -12.44 21.04
N ALA A 163 6.79 -11.75 20.03
CA ALA A 163 5.49 -11.12 20.13
C ALA A 163 4.35 -12.14 20.34
N GLN A 164 3.43 -11.82 21.25
CA GLN A 164 2.26 -12.63 21.61
C GLN A 164 0.99 -11.79 21.50
N GLY A 165 -0.17 -12.47 21.37
CA GLY A 165 -1.46 -11.79 21.23
C GLY A 165 -1.52 -10.92 19.98
N THR A 166 -1.86 -9.64 20.13
CA THR A 166 -1.91 -8.70 19.00
C THR A 166 -0.56 -8.03 18.80
N VAL A 167 -0.01 -8.17 17.59
CA VAL A 167 1.26 -7.57 17.18
C VAL A 167 1.01 -6.28 16.44
N LYS A 168 1.53 -5.16 16.96
CA LYS A 168 1.45 -3.84 16.36
C LYS A 168 2.68 -3.58 15.50
N LEU A 169 2.49 -3.44 14.19
CA LEU A 169 3.54 -3.18 13.22
C LEU A 169 3.40 -1.75 12.71
N VAL A 170 4.51 -1.03 12.60
CA VAL A 170 4.56 0.23 11.84
C VAL A 170 5.25 -0.05 10.53
N VAL A 171 4.57 0.20 9.42
CA VAL A 171 5.04 -0.12 8.08
C VAL A 171 4.88 1.04 7.12
N ARG A 172 5.71 1.08 6.08
CA ARG A 172 5.66 2.09 5.02
C ARG A 172 5.74 1.42 3.66
N TYR A 173 4.81 1.73 2.77
CA TYR A 173 4.74 1.08 1.45
C TYR A 173 5.72 1.71 0.45
N THR A 174 6.83 1.03 0.17
CA THR A 174 7.90 1.48 -0.74
C THR A 174 8.31 0.36 -1.72
N PRO A 175 7.39 -0.09 -2.60
CA PRO A 175 7.61 -1.27 -3.45
C PRO A 175 8.79 -1.11 -4.42
N LYS A 176 9.00 0.10 -4.97
CA LYS A 176 10.12 0.37 -5.90
C LYS A 176 11.48 0.10 -5.26
N VAL A 177 11.63 0.44 -3.98
CA VAL A 177 12.88 0.20 -3.23
C VAL A 177 13.09 -1.30 -3.02
N LEU A 178 12.03 -2.06 -2.73
CA LEU A 178 12.11 -3.52 -2.65
C LEU A 178 12.53 -4.13 -4.00
N GLU A 179 11.95 -3.69 -5.12
CA GLU A 179 12.28 -4.17 -6.46
C GLU A 179 13.75 -3.89 -6.81
N GLU A 180 14.25 -2.69 -6.51
CA GLU A 180 15.67 -2.32 -6.69
C GLU A 180 16.59 -3.19 -5.83
N MET A 181 16.21 -3.46 -4.59
CA MET A 181 16.94 -4.34 -3.68
C MET A 181 16.99 -5.78 -4.20
N GLU A 182 15.86 -6.34 -4.63
CA GLU A 182 15.79 -7.68 -5.22
C GLU A 182 16.65 -7.79 -6.49
N ALA A 183 16.60 -6.79 -7.36
CA ALA A 183 17.44 -6.73 -8.56
C ALA A 183 18.94 -6.67 -8.22
N ARG A 184 19.32 -5.94 -7.18
CA ARG A 184 20.70 -5.88 -6.68
C ARG A 184 21.16 -7.24 -6.16
N PHE A 185 20.33 -7.94 -5.38
CA PHE A 185 20.67 -9.27 -4.87
C PHE A 185 20.79 -10.31 -6.00
N GLU A 186 19.92 -10.25 -7.01
CA GLU A 186 20.00 -11.17 -8.16
C GLU A 186 21.25 -10.94 -9.01
N LYS A 187 21.63 -9.67 -9.26
CA LYS A 187 22.90 -9.34 -9.93
C LYS A 187 24.11 -9.89 -9.17
N MET A 188 24.12 -9.78 -7.85
CA MET A 188 25.21 -10.29 -7.03
C MET A 188 25.28 -11.84 -7.06
N ARG A 189 24.12 -12.51 -7.00
CA ARG A 189 24.03 -13.98 -7.09
C ARG A 189 24.50 -14.50 -8.43
N THR A 190 24.07 -13.88 -9.53
CA THR A 190 24.45 -14.27 -10.89
C THR A 190 25.95 -14.05 -11.15
N ALA A 191 26.54 -12.95 -10.67
CA ALA A 191 27.97 -12.71 -10.75
C ALA A 191 28.79 -13.80 -10.04
N ARG A 192 28.38 -14.19 -8.83
CA ARG A 192 29.07 -15.23 -8.03
C ARG A 192 29.01 -16.61 -8.69
N ARG A 193 27.88 -16.97 -9.31
CA ARG A 193 27.74 -18.22 -10.09
C ARG A 193 28.65 -18.25 -11.31
N ARG A 194 28.77 -17.13 -12.04
CA ARG A 194 29.67 -17.03 -13.21
C ARG A 194 31.14 -17.16 -12.81
N GLN A 195 31.55 -16.56 -11.69
CA GLN A 195 32.92 -16.70 -11.18
C GLN A 195 33.23 -18.15 -10.78
N GLN A 196 32.30 -18.85 -10.13
CA GLN A 196 32.49 -20.27 -9.81
C GLN A 196 32.60 -21.14 -11.09
N HIS A 197 31.76 -20.91 -12.10
CA HIS A 197 31.80 -21.71 -13.32
C HIS A 197 33.10 -21.52 -14.13
N ASN A 198 33.60 -20.27 -14.23
CA ASN A 198 34.90 -20.00 -14.86
C ASN A 198 36.09 -20.63 -14.12
N SER A 199 35.98 -20.77 -12.79
CA SER A 199 37.02 -21.38 -11.97
C SER A 199 37.18 -22.88 -12.25
N TYR A 200 36.07 -23.61 -12.45
CA TYR A 200 36.09 -25.05 -12.75
C TYR A 200 36.53 -25.34 -14.19
N SER A 201 36.07 -24.56 -15.17
CA SER A 201 36.46 -24.76 -16.58
C SER A 201 37.95 -24.49 -16.84
N SER A 202 38.56 -23.55 -16.11
CA SER A 202 40.00 -23.27 -16.22
C SER A 202 40.91 -24.35 -15.62
N LEU A 203 40.39 -25.22 -14.75
CA LEU A 203 41.14 -26.32 -14.15
C LEU A 203 41.12 -27.57 -15.05
N GLU A 204 40.03 -27.81 -15.78
CA GLU A 204 39.92 -28.94 -16.73
C GLU A 204 40.72 -28.73 -18.03
N SER A 205 40.90 -27.49 -18.49
CA SER A 205 41.70 -27.21 -19.70
C SER A 205 43.22 -27.25 -19.50
N ARG A 206 43.71 -27.63 -18.32
CA ARG A 206 45.14 -27.76 -18.00
C ARG A 206 45.58 -29.23 -17.78
N GLY A 207 44.68 -30.19 -17.99
CA GLY A 207 44.95 -31.63 -17.93
C GLY A 207 45.21 -32.25 -19.29
#